data_AF-A0A5C7EX65-F1
#
_entry.id   AF-A0A5C7EX65-F1
#
_cell.length_a   1.000
_cell.length_b   1.000
_cell.length_c   1.000
_cell.angle_alpha   90.00
_cell.angle_beta   90.00
_cell.angle_gamma   90.00
#
_symmetry.space_group_name_H-M   'P 1'
#
loop_
_entity.id
_entity.type
_entity.pdbx_description
1 polymer ?
#
loop_
_entity_poly.entity_id
_entity_poly.type
_entity_poly.pdbx_seq_one_letter_code
_entity_poly.pdbx_strand_id
1 'polypeptide(L)'
;MKYFIVVLIIFFLCSCESRNKNDEKMKMVVKNYFSNIKKDSIEEIPKLFWESENFSGAIRSEAFFINKHYDELEIDDLVQQMKIKDTTSIIPSQKQKYIQFTIKKNEDNLPIIITFIFDKMYGFDKITSPNVLQNQMYWNKSLDSLRKKGIFPRPRY
;
A
#
# COMPACT_ATOMS: atom_id res chain seq x y z
N MET A 1 14.05 21.56 -43.28
CA MET A 1 14.44 21.99 -41.91
C MET A 1 13.29 22.52 -41.04
N LYS A 2 12.27 23.20 -41.57
CA LYS A 2 11.17 23.78 -40.75
C LYS A 2 10.27 22.74 -40.03
N TYR A 3 10.10 21.54 -40.58
CA TYR A 3 9.25 20.49 -40.00
C TYR A 3 9.90 19.71 -38.84
N PHE A 4 11.25 19.66 -38.77
CA PHE A 4 11.97 18.95 -37.72
C PHE A 4 11.83 19.62 -36.35
N ILE A 5 11.73 20.95 -36.33
CA ILE A 5 11.57 21.74 -35.10
C ILE A 5 10.17 21.50 -34.48
N VAL A 6 9.14 21.35 -35.31
CA VAL A 6 7.76 21.10 -34.85
C VAL A 6 7.64 19.70 -34.21
N VAL A 7 8.28 18.69 -34.81
CA VAL A 7 8.32 17.32 -34.25
C VAL A 7 9.07 17.28 -32.91
N LEU A 8 10.16 18.05 -32.77
CA LEU A 8 10.94 18.14 -31.53
C LEU A 8 10.16 18.83 -30.38
N ILE A 9 9.36 19.86 -30.71
CA ILE A 9 8.51 20.56 -29.72
C ILE A 9 7.37 19.65 -29.25
N ILE A 10 6.77 18.86 -30.15
CA ILE A 10 5.71 17.89 -29.79
C ILE A 10 6.27 16.77 -28.90
N PHE A 11 7.50 16.31 -29.14
CA PHE A 11 8.16 15.29 -28.30
C PHE A 11 8.48 15.79 -26.87
N PHE A 12 8.82 17.08 -26.73
CA PHE A 12 9.08 17.69 -25.42
C PHE A 12 7.81 17.89 -24.58
N LEU A 13 6.66 18.13 -25.21
CA LEU A 13 5.38 18.29 -24.52
C LEU A 13 4.80 16.97 -23.97
N CYS A 14 5.24 15.81 -24.48
CA CYS A 14 4.82 14.49 -24.00
C CYS A 14 5.62 13.96 -22.80
N SER A 15 6.71 14.63 -22.39
CA SER A 15 7.63 14.10 -21.35
C SER A 15 7.33 14.59 -19.92
N CYS A 16 6.30 15.41 -19.72
CA CYS A 16 5.81 15.76 -18.39
C CYS A 16 4.70 14.78 -17.98
N GLU A 17 5.10 13.59 -17.54
CA GLU A 17 4.18 12.77 -16.75
C GLU A 17 3.89 13.54 -15.45
N SER A 18 2.80 14.30 -15.45
CA SER A 18 2.50 15.25 -14.38
C SER A 18 2.34 14.49 -13.05
N ARG A 19 2.78 15.10 -11.95
CA ARG A 19 2.67 14.53 -10.59
C ARG A 19 1.26 13.97 -10.33
N ASN A 20 0.24 14.66 -10.86
CA ASN A 20 -1.16 14.27 -10.77
C ASN A 20 -1.46 12.91 -11.42
N LYS A 21 -0.90 12.61 -12.60
CA LYS A 21 -1.13 11.33 -13.29
C LYS A 21 -0.56 10.14 -12.51
N ASN A 22 0.62 10.30 -11.90
CA ASN A 22 1.22 9.24 -11.08
C ASN A 22 0.46 9.03 -9.77
N ASP A 23 -0.02 10.12 -9.17
CA ASP A 23 -0.84 10.05 -7.96
C ASP A 23 -2.17 9.29 -8.21
N GLU A 24 -2.82 9.53 -9.34
CA GLU A 24 -4.02 8.78 -9.73
C GLU A 24 -3.74 7.31 -10.04
N LYS A 25 -2.59 6.96 -10.65
CA LYS A 25 -2.19 5.56 -10.84
C LYS A 25 -2.08 4.82 -9.51
N MET A 26 -1.39 5.39 -8.52
CA MET A 26 -1.22 4.75 -7.20
C MET A 26 -2.57 4.55 -6.50
N LYS A 27 -3.43 5.57 -6.51
CA LYS A 27 -4.78 5.45 -5.94
C LYS A 27 -5.62 4.39 -6.64
N MET A 28 -5.51 4.27 -7.97
CA MET A 28 -6.22 3.26 -8.73
C MET A 28 -5.74 1.84 -8.37
N VAL A 29 -4.43 1.64 -8.20
CA VAL A 29 -3.89 0.35 -7.74
C VAL A 29 -4.44 -0.03 -6.36
N VAL A 30 -4.44 0.90 -5.41
CA VAL A 30 -5.00 0.66 -4.06
C VAL A 30 -6.51 0.39 -4.11
N LYS A 31 -7.27 1.12 -4.92
CA LYS A 31 -8.70 0.86 -5.15
C LYS A 31 -8.93 -0.54 -5.73
N ASN A 32 -8.13 -0.95 -6.71
CA ASN A 32 -8.22 -2.28 -7.32
C ASN A 32 -7.88 -3.38 -6.31
N TYR A 33 -6.87 -3.16 -5.46
CA TYR A 33 -6.50 -4.06 -4.37
C TYR A 33 -7.70 -4.33 -3.46
N PHE A 34 -8.31 -3.29 -2.90
CA PHE A 34 -9.47 -3.46 -2.02
C PHE A 34 -10.73 -3.93 -2.75
N SER A 35 -10.93 -3.52 -4.00
CA SER A 35 -12.06 -4.03 -4.81
C SER A 35 -11.96 -5.53 -5.06
N ASN A 36 -10.76 -6.04 -5.35
CA ASN A 36 -10.51 -7.48 -5.51
C ASN A 36 -10.73 -8.22 -4.20
N ILE A 37 -10.28 -7.67 -3.06
CA ILE A 37 -10.54 -8.25 -1.73
C ILE A 37 -12.05 -8.30 -1.45
N LYS A 38 -12.79 -7.21 -1.69
CA LYS A 38 -14.23 -7.15 -1.45
C LYS A 38 -15.02 -8.16 -2.29
N LYS A 39 -14.56 -8.43 -3.51
CA LYS A 39 -15.16 -9.38 -4.45
C LYS A 39 -14.65 -10.82 -4.28
N ASP A 40 -13.88 -11.10 -3.23
CA ASP A 40 -13.21 -12.39 -3.00
C ASP A 40 -12.38 -12.88 -4.20
N SER A 41 -11.84 -11.94 -4.99
CA SER A 41 -11.00 -12.19 -6.16
C SER A 41 -9.52 -12.24 -5.75
N ILE A 42 -9.20 -13.04 -4.71
CA ILE A 42 -7.89 -13.07 -4.05
C ILE A 42 -6.76 -13.47 -5.02
N GLU A 43 -7.07 -14.31 -6.00
CA GLU A 43 -6.13 -14.76 -7.05
C GLU A 43 -5.64 -13.63 -7.97
N GLU A 44 -6.40 -12.53 -8.08
CA GLU A 44 -6.04 -11.37 -8.91
C GLU A 44 -5.11 -10.40 -8.19
N ILE A 45 -5.02 -10.49 -6.87
CA ILE A 45 -4.29 -9.53 -6.04
C ILE A 45 -2.78 -9.55 -6.30
N PRO A 46 -2.09 -10.71 -6.41
CA PRO A 46 -0.67 -10.73 -6.72
C PRO A 46 -0.31 -9.93 -7.98
N LYS A 47 -1.20 -9.86 -8.99
CA LYS A 47 -0.96 -9.11 -10.24
C LYS A 47 -0.75 -7.61 -10.03
N LEU A 48 -1.12 -7.07 -8.86
CA LEU A 48 -0.90 -5.67 -8.49
C LEU A 48 0.50 -5.39 -7.92
N PHE A 49 1.28 -6.44 -7.66
CA PHE A 49 2.61 -6.35 -7.05
C PHE A 49 3.72 -6.54 -8.08
N TRP A 50 4.84 -5.87 -7.85
CA TRP A 50 6.06 -6.06 -8.66
C TRP A 50 6.64 -7.47 -8.48
N GLU A 51 6.83 -7.92 -7.23
CA GLU A 51 7.47 -9.20 -6.91
C GLU A 51 6.48 -10.37 -6.72
N SER A 52 5.38 -10.34 -7.47
CA SER A 52 4.24 -11.25 -7.29
C SER A 52 4.59 -12.74 -7.37
N GLU A 53 5.54 -13.10 -8.23
CA GLU A 53 5.97 -14.50 -8.43
C GLU A 53 6.66 -15.08 -7.19
N ASN A 54 7.43 -14.26 -6.48
CA ASN A 54 8.20 -14.68 -5.31
C ASN A 54 7.38 -14.70 -4.03
N PHE A 55 6.33 -13.87 -3.94
CA PHE A 55 5.61 -13.61 -2.69
C PHE A 55 4.09 -13.81 -2.77
N SER A 56 3.59 -14.49 -3.81
CA SER A 56 2.15 -14.71 -4.01
C SER A 56 1.43 -15.27 -2.77
N GLY A 57 2.05 -16.23 -2.07
CA GLY A 57 1.48 -16.81 -0.84
C GLY A 57 1.31 -15.79 0.28
N ALA A 58 2.31 -14.95 0.53
CA ALA A 58 2.25 -13.90 1.55
C ALA A 58 1.19 -12.85 1.20
N ILE A 59 1.21 -12.37 -0.05
CA ILE A 59 0.25 -11.39 -0.57
C ILE A 59 -1.20 -11.89 -0.41
N ARG A 60 -1.47 -13.14 -0.80
CA ARG A 60 -2.81 -13.74 -0.68
C ARG A 60 -3.22 -13.93 0.78
N SER A 61 -2.29 -14.31 1.65
CA SER A 61 -2.57 -14.47 3.08
C SER A 61 -2.97 -13.15 3.74
N GLU A 62 -2.29 -12.05 3.42
CA GLU A 62 -2.64 -10.72 3.94
C GLU A 62 -3.99 -10.24 3.38
N ALA A 63 -4.23 -10.45 2.09
CA ALA A 63 -5.51 -10.15 1.47
C ALA A 63 -6.68 -10.94 2.09
N PHE A 64 -6.47 -12.22 2.39
CA PHE A 64 -7.46 -13.07 3.05
C PHE A 64 -7.82 -12.56 4.46
N PHE A 65 -6.83 -12.11 5.23
CA PHE A 65 -7.08 -11.47 6.52
C PHE A 65 -7.98 -10.23 6.35
N ILE A 66 -7.68 -9.37 5.38
CA ILE A 66 -8.46 -8.16 5.14
C ILE A 66 -9.88 -8.52 4.68
N ASN A 67 -10.04 -9.51 3.79
CA ASN A 67 -11.36 -9.99 3.36
C ASN A 67 -12.22 -10.46 4.55
N LYS A 68 -11.64 -11.27 5.44
CA LYS A 68 -12.31 -11.77 6.65
C LYS A 68 -12.78 -10.68 7.61
N HIS A 69 -12.11 -9.53 7.60
CA HIS A 69 -12.37 -8.41 8.51
C HIS A 69 -12.78 -7.14 7.76
N TYR A 70 -13.25 -7.25 6.50
CA TYR A 70 -13.40 -6.10 5.61
C TYR A 70 -14.32 -5.02 6.20
N ASP A 71 -15.47 -5.43 6.73
CA ASP A 71 -16.43 -4.51 7.34
C ASP A 71 -15.94 -3.97 8.69
N GLU A 72 -15.28 -4.82 9.52
CA GLU A 72 -14.68 -4.39 10.80
C GLU A 72 -13.56 -3.37 10.63
N LEU A 73 -12.88 -3.39 9.48
CA LEU A 73 -11.78 -2.50 9.14
C LEU A 73 -12.25 -1.22 8.45
N GLU A 74 -13.56 -1.06 8.17
CA GLU A 74 -14.15 0.12 7.53
C GLU A 74 -13.43 0.51 6.21
N ILE A 75 -13.05 -0.50 5.41
CA ILE A 75 -12.17 -0.31 4.25
C ILE A 75 -12.72 0.72 3.25
N ASP A 76 -14.03 0.74 3.02
CA ASP A 76 -14.64 1.65 2.07
C ASP A 76 -14.45 3.13 2.46
N ASP A 77 -14.48 3.45 3.76
CA ASP A 77 -14.24 4.80 4.27
C ASP A 77 -12.75 5.16 4.20
N LEU A 78 -11.86 4.21 4.50
CA LEU A 78 -10.41 4.39 4.37
C LEU A 78 -10.01 4.76 2.94
N VAL A 79 -10.56 4.04 1.95
CA VAL A 79 -10.25 4.26 0.53
C VAL A 79 -10.64 5.67 0.07
N GLN A 80 -11.67 6.28 0.66
CA GLN A 80 -12.05 7.66 0.37
C GLN A 80 -11.05 8.69 0.93
N GLN A 81 -10.35 8.35 2.01
CA GLN A 81 -9.44 9.25 2.73
C GLN A 81 -7.97 9.07 2.32
N MET A 82 -7.69 8.36 1.24
CA MET A 82 -6.33 8.07 0.76
C MET A 82 -5.47 9.32 0.60
N LYS A 83 -4.29 9.29 1.23
CA LYS A 83 -3.25 10.31 1.08
C LYS A 83 -1.96 9.66 0.64
N ILE A 84 -1.35 10.25 -0.38
CA ILE A 84 -0.03 9.88 -0.87
C ILE A 84 1.01 10.68 -0.08
N LYS A 85 2.02 9.99 0.41
CA LYS A 85 3.12 10.58 1.16
C LYS A 85 4.43 10.21 0.49
N ASP A 86 5.37 11.15 0.47
CA ASP A 86 6.73 10.88 0.01
C ASP A 86 7.49 10.11 1.10
N THR A 87 8.37 9.19 0.70
CA THR A 87 9.29 8.46 1.58
C THR A 87 10.64 8.26 0.92
N THR A 88 11.66 7.97 1.71
CA THR A 88 13.02 7.70 1.24
C THR A 88 13.27 6.21 1.19
N SER A 89 13.74 5.70 0.06
CA SER A 89 14.34 4.37 0.00
C SER A 89 15.65 4.34 0.79
N ILE A 90 16.10 3.14 1.15
CA ILE A 90 17.46 2.89 1.66
C ILE A 90 18.50 3.35 0.64
N ILE A 91 18.15 3.34 -0.65
CA ILE A 91 18.96 3.91 -1.73
C ILE A 91 18.57 5.39 -1.91
N PRO A 92 19.43 6.37 -1.58
CA PRO A 92 19.05 7.79 -1.55
C PRO A 92 18.56 8.37 -2.89
N SER A 93 18.91 7.74 -4.01
CA SER A 93 18.47 8.14 -5.35
C SER A 93 17.08 7.60 -5.73
N GLN A 94 16.54 6.64 -4.99
CA GLN A 94 15.21 6.07 -5.23
C GLN A 94 14.13 6.88 -4.51
N LYS A 95 13.32 7.56 -5.31
CA LYS A 95 12.13 8.26 -4.82
C LYS A 95 11.00 7.27 -4.65
N GLN A 96 10.58 7.08 -3.41
CA GLN A 96 9.46 6.23 -3.06
C GLN A 96 8.29 7.07 -2.56
N LYS A 97 7.10 6.54 -2.76
CA LYS A 97 5.87 7.08 -2.22
C LYS A 97 5.09 5.97 -1.55
N TYR A 98 4.23 6.33 -0.61
CA TYR A 98 3.38 5.36 0.04
C TYR A 98 1.98 5.91 0.32
N ILE A 99 1.04 4.98 0.39
CA ILE A 99 -0.31 5.18 0.93
C ILE A 99 -0.40 4.29 2.16
N GLN A 100 -0.75 4.87 3.30
CA GLN A 100 -0.85 4.13 4.55
C GLN A 100 -2.17 4.41 5.25
N PHE A 101 -2.76 3.34 5.79
CA PHE A 101 -3.92 3.37 6.66
C PHE A 101 -3.52 2.84 8.04
N THR A 102 -4.03 3.48 9.08
CA THR A 102 -3.86 3.04 10.47
C THR A 102 -5.26 2.82 11.03
N ILE A 103 -5.56 1.58 11.39
CA ILE A 103 -6.90 1.14 11.80
C ILE A 103 -6.81 0.65 13.22
N LYS A 104 -7.62 1.24 14.11
CA LYS A 104 -7.61 0.92 15.53
C LYS A 104 -8.98 0.37 15.92
N LYS A 105 -8.99 -0.89 16.38
CA LYS A 105 -10.22 -1.56 16.83
C LYS A 105 -10.83 -0.88 18.06
N ASN A 106 -9.97 -0.55 19.03
CA ASN A 106 -10.28 0.23 20.23
C ASN A 106 -8.97 0.69 20.88
N GLU A 107 -9.08 1.46 21.96
CA GLU A 107 -7.94 2.01 22.71
C GLU A 107 -6.96 0.95 23.26
N ASP A 108 -7.46 -0.25 23.54
CA ASP A 108 -6.70 -1.33 24.15
C ASP A 108 -6.02 -2.27 23.13
N ASN A 109 -6.19 -2.06 21.82
CA ASN A 109 -5.58 -2.89 20.78
C ASN A 109 -4.41 -2.18 20.09
N LEU A 110 -3.46 -2.99 19.57
CA LEU A 110 -2.49 -2.48 18.61
C LEU A 110 -3.21 -2.13 17.30
N PRO A 111 -2.86 -1.00 16.66
CA PRO A 111 -3.42 -0.66 15.37
C PRO A 111 -2.92 -1.62 14.30
N ILE A 112 -3.81 -1.99 13.39
CA ILE A 112 -3.44 -2.57 12.09
C ILE A 112 -2.91 -1.44 11.22
N ILE A 113 -1.78 -1.68 10.57
CA ILE A 113 -1.20 -0.73 9.61
C ILE A 113 -1.19 -1.42 8.26
N ILE A 114 -1.80 -0.77 7.26
CA ILE A 114 -1.77 -1.21 5.87
C ILE A 114 -0.96 -0.18 5.08
N THR A 115 0.17 -0.59 4.51
CA THR A 115 1.10 0.29 3.80
C THR A 115 1.36 -0.23 2.39
N PHE A 116 1.01 0.57 1.39
CA PHE A 116 1.33 0.34 -0.01
C PHE A 116 2.50 1.23 -0.41
N ILE A 117 3.62 0.63 -0.77
CA ILE A 117 4.83 1.34 -1.24
C ILE A 117 4.86 1.28 -2.76
N PHE A 118 5.20 2.40 -3.38
CA PHE A 118 5.41 2.55 -4.82
C PHE A 118 6.79 3.14 -5.05
N ASP A 119 7.55 2.53 -5.96
CA ASP A 119 8.88 3.00 -6.35
C ASP A 119 8.85 3.49 -7.79
N LYS A 120 9.41 4.67 -8.04
CA LYS A 120 9.53 5.20 -9.40
C LYS A 120 10.24 4.23 -10.34
N MET A 121 11.20 3.45 -9.84
CA MET A 121 11.97 2.48 -10.64
C MET A 121 11.10 1.37 -11.24
N TYR A 122 10.05 0.95 -10.53
CA TYR A 122 9.17 -0.16 -10.94
C TYR A 122 7.81 0.33 -11.48
N GLY A 123 7.64 1.65 -11.57
CA GLY A 123 6.38 2.26 -11.96
C GLY A 123 5.44 2.51 -10.78
N PHE A 124 4.62 3.56 -10.89
CA PHE A 124 3.60 3.92 -9.90
C PHE A 124 2.30 3.10 -10.04
N ASP A 125 2.30 2.10 -10.92
CA ASP A 125 1.21 1.16 -11.20
C ASP A 125 1.39 -0.21 -10.54
N LYS A 126 2.46 -0.40 -9.74
CA LYS A 126 2.74 -1.64 -9.00
C LYS A 126 3.12 -1.37 -7.55
N ILE A 127 2.61 -2.21 -6.65
CA ILE A 127 3.00 -2.23 -5.24
C ILE A 127 4.35 -2.94 -5.14
N THR A 128 5.32 -2.31 -4.49
CA THR A 128 6.70 -2.81 -4.44
C THR A 128 7.00 -3.61 -3.18
N SER A 129 6.28 -3.37 -2.09
CA SER A 129 6.39 -4.16 -0.86
C SER A 129 5.39 -5.31 -0.88
N PRO A 130 5.80 -6.59 -0.86
CA PRO A 130 4.87 -7.72 -0.81
C PRO A 130 4.15 -7.83 0.54
N ASN A 131 4.75 -7.33 1.62
CA ASN A 131 4.13 -7.25 2.94
C ASN A 131 3.53 -5.86 3.10
N VAL A 132 2.21 -5.77 2.98
CA VAL A 132 1.46 -4.52 3.16
C VAL A 132 0.84 -4.43 4.54
N LEU A 133 0.68 -5.55 5.24
CA LEU A 133 -0.06 -5.62 6.50
C LEU A 133 0.88 -5.80 7.70
N GLN A 134 0.67 -4.98 8.73
CA GLN A 134 1.37 -5.08 10.01
C GLN A 134 0.40 -5.28 11.17
N ASN A 135 0.88 -5.97 12.21
CA ASN A 135 0.17 -6.27 13.46
C ASN A 135 -1.06 -7.20 13.33
N GLN A 136 -1.29 -7.83 12.18
CA GLN A 136 -2.43 -8.74 11.95
C GLN A 136 -2.50 -9.91 12.94
N MET A 137 -1.36 -10.43 13.38
CA MET A 137 -1.28 -11.50 14.39
C MET A 137 -1.77 -11.09 15.79
N TYR A 138 -2.00 -9.80 16.01
CA TYR A 138 -2.44 -9.21 17.27
C TYR A 138 -3.84 -8.61 17.20
N TRP A 139 -4.56 -8.73 16.08
CA TRP A 139 -5.86 -8.10 15.85
C TRP A 139 -6.87 -8.33 16.99
N ASN A 140 -6.93 -9.56 17.50
CA ASN A 140 -7.84 -9.96 18.57
C ASN A 140 -7.17 -10.02 19.95
N LYS A 141 -6.03 -9.36 20.14
CA LYS A 141 -5.29 -9.35 21.41
C LYS A 141 -5.21 -7.94 21.97
N SER A 142 -5.59 -7.79 23.24
CA SER A 142 -5.39 -6.53 23.96
C SER A 142 -3.91 -6.31 24.28
N LEU A 143 -3.51 -5.05 24.34
CA LEU A 143 -2.18 -4.60 24.76
C LEU A 143 -1.82 -5.14 26.13
N ASP A 144 -2.78 -5.22 27.07
CA ASP A 144 -2.55 -5.82 28.39
C ASP A 144 -2.21 -7.31 28.29
N SER A 145 -2.92 -8.07 27.45
CA SER A 145 -2.61 -9.49 27.21
C SER A 145 -1.23 -9.68 26.59
N LEU A 146 -0.85 -8.82 25.64
CA LEU A 146 0.46 -8.84 25.00
C LEU A 146 1.59 -8.48 25.98
N ARG A 147 1.34 -7.49 26.86
CA ARG A 147 2.26 -7.06 27.92
C ARG A 147 2.50 -8.17 28.94
N LYS A 148 1.43 -8.84 29.40
CA LYS A 148 1.52 -9.98 30.33
C LYS A 148 2.33 -11.14 29.75
N LYS A 149 2.31 -11.32 28.42
CA LYS A 149 3.12 -12.31 27.69
C LYS A 149 4.54 -11.85 27.37
N GLY A 150 4.93 -10.63 27.75
CA GLY A 150 6.26 -10.07 27.47
C GLY A 150 6.50 -9.70 26.00
N ILE A 151 5.47 -9.67 25.15
CA ILE A 151 5.59 -9.41 23.70
C ILE A 151 5.82 -7.90 23.46
N PHE A 152 5.15 -7.06 24.23
CA PHE A 152 5.34 -5.60 24.25
C PHE A 152 5.58 -5.14 25.68
N PRO A 153 6.79 -5.30 26.24
CA PRO A 153 7.06 -4.92 27.62
C PRO A 153 6.83 -3.42 27.82
N ARG A 154 6.34 -3.03 29.00
CA ARG A 154 6.26 -1.61 29.35
C ARG A 154 7.69 -1.03 29.40
N PRO A 155 7.90 0.22 28.95
CA PRO A 155 9.17 0.88 29.20
C PRO A 155 9.44 0.85 30.71
N ARG A 156 10.64 0.41 31.10
CA ARG A 156 11.11 0.62 32.47
C ARG A 156 11.49 2.10 32.55
N TYR A 157 10.62 2.90 33.16
CA TYR A 157 10.93 4.26 33.56
C TYR A 157 11.70 4.23 34.89
#